data_AF-A0A965A7Y7-F1
#
_entry.id   AF-A0A965A7Y7-F1
#
_cell.length_a   1.000
_cell.length_b   1.000
_cell.length_c   1.000
_cell.angle_alpha   90.00
_cell.angle_beta   90.00
_cell.angle_gamma   90.00
#
_symmetry.space_group_name_H-M   'P 1'
#
loop_
_entity.id
_entity.type
_entity.pdbx_description
1 polymer ?
#
loop_
_entity_poly.entity_id
_entity_poly.type
_entity_poly.pdbx_seq_one_letter_code
_entity_poly.pdbx_strand_id
1 'polypeptide(L)' 'MIETRLGEFEEVILLLTGILGEEAYAYKIAEEFESQTGRSVSIGAVHSTLTRLE' A
#
# COMPACT_ATOMS: atom_id res chain seq x y z
N MET A 1 -10.04 13.84 -20.30
CA MET A 1 -9.99 12.91 -19.16
C MET A 1 -9.12 13.54 -18.10
N ILE A 2 -9.58 13.62 -16.84
CA ILE A 2 -8.69 13.95 -15.73
C ILE A 2 -7.81 12.71 -15.55
N GLU A 3 -6.50 12.88 -15.68
CA GLU A 3 -5.54 11.83 -15.43
C GLU A 3 -5.51 11.57 -13.92
N THR A 4 -6.12 10.48 -13.46
CA THR A 4 -5.95 10.03 -12.08
C THR A 4 -4.57 9.42 -11.97
N ARG A 5 -3.61 10.20 -11.48
CA ARG A 5 -2.23 9.75 -11.24
C ARG A 5 -2.14 9.21 -9.82
N LEU A 6 -1.69 7.95 -9.70
CA LEU A 6 -1.30 7.39 -8.42
C LEU A 6 0.00 8.04 -7.97
N GLY A 7 0.11 8.34 -6.68
CA GLY A 7 1.38 8.68 -6.06
C GLY A 7 2.23 7.44 -5.81
N GLU A 8 3.54 7.63 -5.66
CA GLU A 8 4.53 6.57 -5.38
C GLU A 8 4.08 5.63 -4.25
N PHE A 9 3.49 6.20 -3.18
CA PHE A 9 2.99 5.40 -2.07
C PHE A 9 1.85 4.47 -2.49
N GLU A 10 0.88 4.95 -3.27
CA GLU A 10 -0.25 4.16 -3.72
C GLU A 10 0.20 3.05 -4.68
N GLU A 11 1.15 3.36 -5.56
CA GLU A 11 1.74 2.38 -6.48
C GLU A 11 2.42 1.23 -5.74
N VAL A 12 3.23 1.53 -4.71
CA VAL A 12 3.88 0.50 -3.90
C VAL A 12 2.84 -0.30 -3.11
N ILE A 13 1.84 0.34 -2.52
CA ILE A 13 0.78 -0.37 -1.79
C ILE A 13 0.02 -1.34 -2.70
N LEU A 14 -0.30 -0.93 -3.93
CA LEU A 14 -0.95 -1.82 -4.92
C LEU A 14 -0.04 -2.99 -5.32
N LEU A 15 1.25 -2.72 -5.53
CA LEU A 15 2.22 -3.76 -5.85
C LEU A 15 2.32 -4.79 -4.73
N LEU A 16 2.47 -4.34 -3.48
CA LEU A 16 2.52 -5.21 -2.31
C LEU A 16 1.21 -5.99 -2.12
N THR A 17 0.07 -5.35 -2.35
CA THR A 17 -1.24 -6.02 -2.29
C THR A 17 -1.33 -7.15 -3.33
N GLY A 18 -0.86 -6.90 -4.55
CA GLY A 18 -0.81 -7.93 -5.60
C GLY A 18 0.16 -9.07 -5.31
N ILE A 19 1.30 -8.78 -4.68
CA ILE A 19 2.30 -9.79 -4.28
C ILE A 19 1.79 -10.67 -3.13
N LEU A 20 1.18 -10.06 -2.11
CA LEU A 20 0.71 -10.74 -0.91
C LEU A 20 -0.62 -11.48 -1.10
N GLY A 21 -1.45 -11.04 -2.05
CA GLY A 21 -2.73 -11.69 -2.34
C GLY A 21 -3.64 -11.74 -1.12
N GLU A 22 -4.04 -12.95 -0.70
CA GLU A 22 -4.92 -13.16 0.47
C GLU A 22 -4.27 -12.72 1.80
N GLU A 23 -2.94 -12.59 1.86
CA GLU A 23 -2.22 -12.12 3.04
C GLU A 23 -2.11 -10.59 3.12
N ALA A 24 -2.70 -9.85 2.19
CA ALA A 24 -2.60 -8.39 2.07
C ALA A 24 -3.45 -7.61 3.09
N TYR A 25 -3.35 -7.95 4.38
CA TYR A 25 -3.95 -7.14 5.46
C TYR A 25 -3.01 -6.00 5.86
N ALA A 26 -3.57 -4.91 6.41
CA ALA A 26 -2.83 -3.65 6.57
C ALA A 26 -1.55 -3.74 7.40
N TYR A 27 -1.52 -4.61 8.42
CA TYR A 27 -0.30 -4.87 9.20
C TYR A 27 0.76 -5.56 8.34
N LYS A 28 0.40 -6.60 7.57
CA LYS A 28 1.34 -7.31 6.70
C LYS A 28 1.90 -6.42 5.61
N ILE A 29 1.05 -5.57 5.02
CA ILE A 29 1.49 -4.58 4.02
C ILE A 29 2.44 -3.56 4.65
N ALA A 30 2.17 -3.07 5.86
CA ALA A 30 3.06 -2.12 6.54
C ALA A 30 4.44 -2.74 6.85
N GLU A 31 4.45 -3.99 7.30
CA GLU A 31 5.68 -4.77 7.54
C GLU A 31 6.48 -4.95 6.23
N GLU A 32 5.83 -5.40 5.16
CA GLU A 32 6.49 -5.62 3.87
C GLU A 32 6.96 -4.30 3.25
N PHE A 33 6.19 -3.23 3.38
CA PHE A 33 6.58 -1.90 2.92
C PHE A 33 7.87 -1.43 3.60
N GLU A 34 7.97 -1.57 4.91
CA GLU A 34 9.19 -1.21 5.64
C GLU A 34 10.37 -2.12 5.26
N SER A 35 10.13 -3.43 5.11
CA SER A 35 11.16 -4.39 4.71
C SER A 35 11.75 -4.10 3.33
N GLN A 36 10.91 -3.73 2.36
CA GLN A 36 11.33 -3.51 0.96
C GLN A 36 11.86 -2.10 0.71
N THR A 37 11.34 -1.09 1.41
CA THR A 37 11.67 0.32 1.13
C THR A 37 12.57 0.98 2.18
N GLY A 38 12.74 0.36 3.36
CA GLY A 38 13.42 0.94 4.51
C GLY A 38 12.69 2.14 5.14
N ARG A 39 11.43 2.42 4.74
CA ARG A 39 10.60 3.51 5.24
C ARG A 39 9.45 2.92 6.05
N SER A 40 9.26 3.41 7.27
CA SER A 40 8.11 2.99 8.07
C SER A 40 6.83 3.70 7.62
N VAL A 41 5.69 3.01 7.77
CA VAL A 41 4.36 3.55 7.50
C VAL A 41 3.39 3.14 8.60
N SER A 42 2.45 4.01 8.93
CA SER A 42 1.41 3.65 9.90
C SER A 42 0.36 2.74 9.27
N ILE A 43 -0.14 1.79 10.06
CA ILE A 43 -1.24 0.90 9.64
C ILE A 43 -2.47 1.73 9.20
N GLY A 44 -2.72 2.87 9.86
CA GLY A 44 -3.80 3.78 9.49
C GLY A 44 -3.62 4.43 8.11
N ALA A 45 -2.38 4.77 7.71
CA ALA A 45 -2.10 5.28 6.37
C ALA A 45 -2.29 4.19 5.30
N VAL A 46 -1.90 2.94 5.59
CA VAL A 46 -2.16 1.80 4.71
C VAL A 46 -3.66 1.58 4.53
N HIS A 47 -4.44 1.51 5.62
CA HIS A 47 -5.89 1.39 5.55
C HIS A 47 -6.54 2.52 4.76
N SER A 48 -6.17 3.77 5.05
CA SER A 48 -6.75 4.94 4.38
C SER A 48 -6.46 4.96 2.87
N THR A 49 -5.31 4.41 2.46
CA THR A 49 -4.97 4.26 1.05
C THR A 49 -5.73 3.12 0.40
N LEU A 50 -5.77 1.93 1.00
CA LEU A 50 -6.55 0.81 0.46
C LEU A 50 -8.02 1.19 0.29
N THR A 51 -8.65 1.79 1.30
CA THR A 51 -10.05 2.26 1.24
C THR A 51 -10.30 3.30 0.15
N ARG A 52 -9.29 4.10 -0.22
CA ARG A 52 -9.41 5.10 -1.29
C ARG A 52 -9.17 4.51 -2.69
N LEU A 53 -8.50 3.35 -2.75
CA LEU A 53 -8.16 2.61 -3.97
C LEU A 53 -9.20 1.54 -4.35
N GLU A 54 -10.10 1.18 -3.43
CA GLU A 54 -11.34 0.44 -3.70
C GLU A 54 -12.30 1.21 -4.62
#